data_AF-A0A7X8WAB9-F1
#
_entry.id   AF-A0A7X8WAB9-F1
#
_cell.length_a   1.000
_cell.length_b   1.000
_cell.length_c   1.000
_cell.angle_alpha   90.00
_cell.angle_beta   90.00
_cell.angle_gamma   90.00
#
_symmetry.space_group_name_H-M   'P 1'
#
loop_
_entity.id
_entity.type
_entity.pdbx_description
1 polymer ?
#
loop_
_entity_poly.entity_id
_entity_poly.type
_entity_poly.pdbx_seq_one_letter_code
_entity_poly.pdbx_strand_id
1 'polypeptide(L)'
;MDYILKYFPGLSEKQLNQFESLYDLYLEWNSKINVISRKDISNLYLHHVLHSLGIAAFVGFKPSTQVLDFGTGGGFPGIPLAIYFPEVQF
;
A
#
# COMPACT_ATOMS: atom_id res chain seq x y z
N MET A 1 -7.50 7.35 5.41
CA MET A 1 -6.61 6.80 6.46
C MET A 1 -7.34 6.06 7.57
N ASP A 2 -8.50 6.53 8.05
CA ASP A 2 -9.23 5.92 9.17
C ASP A 2 -9.44 4.40 9.05
N TYR A 3 -9.72 3.91 7.84
CA TYR A 3 -9.86 2.48 7.56
C TYR A 3 -8.59 1.69 7.89
N ILE A 4 -7.40 2.19 7.57
CA ILE A 4 -6.13 1.51 7.83
C ILE A 4 -5.84 1.51 9.33
N LEU A 5 -5.97 2.67 9.98
CA LEU A 5 -5.71 2.81 11.43
C LEU A 5 -6.63 1.95 12.29
N LYS A 6 -7.88 1.72 11.84
CA LYS A 6 -8.82 0.82 12.51
C LYS A 6 -8.29 -0.61 12.64
N TYR A 7 -7.60 -1.13 11.63
CA TYR A 7 -7.10 -2.51 11.59
C TYR A 7 -5.60 -2.62 11.90
N PHE A 8 -4.83 -1.56 11.66
CA PHE A 8 -3.39 -1.48 11.87
C PHE A 8 -3.04 -0.24 12.73
N PRO A 9 -3.38 -0.24 14.02
CA PRO A 9 -3.17 0.93 14.89
C PRO A 9 -1.70 1.17 15.27
N GLY A 10 -0.82 0.18 15.08
CA GLY A 10 0.59 0.21 15.51
C GLY A 10 1.58 0.77 14.49
N LEU A 11 1.13 1.54 13.51
CA LEU A 11 2.00 2.11 12.48
C LEU A 11 2.90 3.21 13.07
N SER A 12 4.18 3.19 12.67
CA SER A 12 5.12 4.26 13.00
C SER A 12 4.78 5.56 12.27
N GLU A 13 5.24 6.70 12.80
CA GLU A 13 5.07 8.01 12.16
C GLU A 13 5.56 8.03 10.71
N LYS A 14 6.70 7.37 10.43
CA LYS A 14 7.23 7.23 9.07
C LYS A 14 6.24 6.50 8.15
N GLN A 15 5.65 5.40 8.61
CA GLN A 15 4.69 4.62 7.82
C GLN A 15 3.40 5.41 7.59
N LEU A 16 2.92 6.15 8.60
CA LEU A 16 1.76 7.02 8.46
C LEU A 16 2.00 8.07 7.37
N ASN A 17 3.13 8.78 7.45
CA ASN A 17 3.49 9.79 6.45
C ASN A 17 3.62 9.18 5.04
N GLN A 18 4.18 7.97 4.93
CA GLN A 18 4.26 7.25 3.65
C GLN A 18 2.87 6.91 3.10
N PHE A 19 1.95 6.38 3.92
CA PHE A 19 0.58 6.06 3.50
C PHE A 19 -0.22 7.32 3.14
N GLU A 20 -0.09 8.41 3.90
CA GLU A 20 -0.73 9.69 3.61
C GLU A 20 -0.25 10.24 2.27
N SER A 21 1.05 10.15 1.98
CA SER A 21 1.64 10.63 0.72
C SER A 21 1.18 9.83 -0.51
N LEU A 22 0.66 8.60 -0.34
CA LEU A 22 0.22 7.78 -1.47
C LEU A 22 -0.91 8.46 -2.26
N TYR A 23 -1.86 9.11 -1.60
CA TYR A 23 -3.05 9.63 -2.31
C TYR A 23 -2.69 10.67 -3.37
N ASP A 24 -1.91 11.68 -2.99
CA ASP A 24 -1.48 12.73 -3.91
C ASP A 24 -0.53 12.18 -4.99
N LEU A 25 0.36 11.25 -4.62
CA LEU A 25 1.26 10.60 -5.57
C LEU A 25 0.50 9.80 -6.63
N TYR A 26 -0.48 9.00 -6.21
CA TYR A 26 -1.31 8.23 -7.14
C TYR A 26 -2.21 9.14 -7.98
N LEU A 27 -2.75 10.23 -7.42
CA LEU A 27 -3.50 11.20 -8.20
C LEU A 27 -2.63 11.83 -9.30
N GLU A 28 -1.41 12.25 -8.95
CA GLU A 28 -0.46 12.83 -9.90
C GLU A 28 -0.13 11.83 -11.01
N TRP A 29 0.26 10.61 -10.66
CA TRP A 29 0.62 9.59 -11.64
C TRP A 29 -0.58 9.16 -12.49
N ASN A 30 -1.77 9.06 -11.91
CA ASN A 30 -2.98 8.69 -12.65
C ASN A 30 -3.40 9.75 -13.69
N SER A 31 -2.94 10.99 -13.53
CA SER A 31 -3.11 12.04 -14.54
C SER A 31 -2.21 11.84 -15.77
N LYS A 32 -1.08 11.15 -15.60
CA LYS A 32 -0.06 10.90 -16.65
C LYS A 32 -0.27 9.54 -17.32
N ILE A 33 -0.47 8.50 -16.52
CA ILE A 33 -0.64 7.11 -16.94
C ILE A 33 -1.73 6.46 -16.09
N ASN A 34 -2.62 5.67 -16.68
CA ASN A 34 -3.70 5.03 -15.93
C ASN A 34 -3.15 3.88 -15.07
N VAL A 35 -2.69 4.18 -13.85
CA VAL A 35 -2.22 3.21 -12.85
C VAL A 35 -3.36 2.60 -12.04
N ILE A 36 -4.43 3.37 -11.83
CA ILE A 36 -5.66 2.95 -11.16
C ILE A 36 -6.85 3.40 -12.01
N SER A 37 -7.92 2.62 -12.02
CA SER A 37 -9.18 3.04 -12.65
C SER A 37 -9.59 4.42 -12.14
N ARG A 38 -9.92 5.36 -13.05
CA ARG A 38 -10.33 6.73 -12.69
C ARG A 38 -11.53 6.77 -11.76
N LYS A 39 -12.40 5.76 -11.83
CA LYS A 39 -13.57 5.63 -10.94
C LYS A 39 -13.17 5.26 -9.51
N ASP A 40 -12.00 4.65 -9.34
CA ASP A 40 -11.60 4.01 -8.09
C ASP A 40 -10.48 4.74 -7.32
N ILE A 41 -9.86 5.75 -7.95
CA ILE A 41 -8.83 6.58 -7.30
C ILE A 41 -9.33 7.24 -6.00
N SER A 42 -10.62 7.61 -5.96
CA SER A 42 -11.25 8.16 -4.75
C SER A 42 -11.33 7.16 -3.59
N ASN A 43 -11.29 5.85 -3.89
CA ASN A 43 -11.33 4.76 -2.90
C ASN A 43 -9.96 4.14 -2.65
N LEU A 44 -8.87 4.82 -3.02
CA LEU A 44 -7.49 4.32 -2.93
C LEU A 44 -7.20 3.56 -1.63
N TYR A 45 -7.50 4.19 -0.50
CA TYR A 45 -7.20 3.63 0.82
C TYR A 45 -7.99 2.36 1.13
N LEU A 46 -9.26 2.30 0.74
CA LEU A 46 -10.12 1.17 1.08
C LEU A 46 -9.90 0.00 0.11
N HIS A 47 -9.96 0.26 -1.19
CA HIS A 47 -9.96 -0.79 -2.22
C HIS A 47 -8.56 -1.28 -2.60
N HIS A 48 -7.52 -0.46 -2.42
CA HIS A 48 -6.17 -0.83 -2.80
C HIS A 48 -5.24 -0.97 -1.60
N VAL A 49 -5.10 0.07 -0.75
CA VAL A 49 -4.14 0.03 0.37
C VAL A 49 -4.57 -0.97 1.45
N LEU A 50 -5.77 -0.81 2.02
CA LEU A 50 -6.25 -1.72 3.07
C LEU A 50 -6.41 -3.15 2.55
N HIS A 51 -6.89 -3.31 1.33
CA HIS A 51 -7.00 -4.63 0.70
C HIS A 51 -5.63 -5.33 0.59
N SER A 52 -4.58 -4.59 0.21
CA SER A 52 -3.21 -5.12 0.16
C SER A 52 -2.67 -5.49 1.55
N LEU A 53 -2.93 -4.65 2.54
CA LEU A 53 -2.58 -4.92 3.94
C LEU A 53 -3.32 -6.12 4.52
N GLY A 54 -4.40 -6.59 3.89
CA GLY A 54 -5.05 -7.85 4.24
C GLY A 54 -4.07 -9.03 4.29
N ILE A 55 -3.02 -9.04 3.46
CA ILE A 55 -1.96 -10.06 3.51
C ILE A 55 -1.18 -9.97 4.83
N ALA A 56 -0.85 -8.76 5.29
CA ALA A 56 -0.11 -8.52 6.52
C ALA A 56 -0.88 -8.94 7.78
N ALA A 57 -2.20 -9.09 7.71
CA ALA A 57 -3.01 -9.60 8.82
C ALA A 57 -2.81 -11.11 9.07
N PHE A 58 -2.34 -11.86 8.07
CA PHE A 58 -2.17 -13.32 8.15
C PHE A 58 -0.73 -13.78 7.95
N VAL A 59 0.08 -13.00 7.26
CA VAL A 59 1.46 -13.34 6.90
C VAL A 59 2.42 -12.35 7.56
N GLY A 60 3.26 -12.88 8.45
CA GLY A 60 4.42 -12.18 8.97
C GLY A 60 5.67 -12.59 8.20
N PHE A 61 6.21 -11.70 7.37
CA PHE A 61 7.48 -11.93 6.69
C PHE A 61 8.65 -11.78 7.67
N LYS A 62 9.70 -12.58 7.48
CA LYS A 62 10.95 -12.42 8.23
C LYS A 62 11.79 -11.29 7.59
N PRO A 63 12.65 -10.60 8.35
CA PRO A 63 13.60 -9.67 7.77
C PRO A 63 14.40 -10.30 6.64
N SER A 64 14.70 -9.52 5.61
CA SER A 64 15.40 -9.93 4.38
C SER A 64 14.67 -10.97 3.52
N THR A 65 13.37 -11.20 3.75
CA THR A 65 12.54 -11.98 2.81
C THR A 65 12.50 -11.27 1.46
N GLN A 66 12.63 -12.02 0.37
CA GLN A 66 12.44 -11.53 -0.99
C GLN A 66 11.08 -12.02 -1.48
N VAL A 67 10.24 -11.07 -1.89
CA VAL A 67 8.88 -11.29 -2.38
C VAL A 67 8.84 -10.84 -3.83
N LEU A 68 8.27 -11.67 -4.70
CA LEU A 68 7.99 -11.30 -6.08
C LEU A 68 6.54 -10.83 -6.17
N ASP A 69 6.32 -9.56 -6.48
CA ASP A 69 4.99 -9.04 -6.84
C ASP A 69 4.79 -9.06 -8.37
N PHE A 70 4.28 -10.19 -8.87
CA PHE A 70 4.08 -10.40 -10.30
C PHE A 70 2.78 -9.76 -10.80
N GLY A 71 2.89 -8.79 -11.71
CA GLY A 71 1.74 -8.13 -12.32
C GLY A 71 1.20 -6.93 -11.52
N THR A 72 2.01 -6.35 -10.64
CA THR A 72 1.61 -5.32 -9.66
C THR A 72 1.00 -4.04 -10.26
N GLY A 73 1.27 -3.73 -11.53
CA GLY A 73 0.69 -2.58 -12.23
C GLY A 73 0.91 -1.27 -11.47
N GLY A 74 -0.14 -0.73 -10.86
CA GLY A 74 -0.06 0.43 -9.97
C GLY A 74 0.74 0.18 -8.68
N GLY A 75 1.41 -0.95 -8.48
CA GLY A 75 2.23 -1.23 -7.30
C GLY A 75 1.45 -1.86 -6.15
N PHE A 76 0.32 -2.51 -6.42
CA PHE A 76 -0.47 -3.22 -5.41
C PHE A 76 -0.40 -4.73 -5.65
N PRO A 77 -0.14 -5.55 -4.60
CA PRO A 77 -0.05 -5.19 -3.19
C PRO A 77 1.35 -4.75 -2.69
N GLY A 78 2.38 -4.75 -3.53
CA GLY A 78 3.77 -4.58 -3.15
C GLY A 78 4.10 -3.28 -2.39
N ILE A 79 3.63 -2.12 -2.85
CA ILE A 79 3.93 -0.82 -2.21
C ILE A 79 3.38 -0.75 -0.77
N PRO A 80 2.08 -1.02 -0.52
CA PRO A 80 1.57 -1.06 0.86
C PRO A 80 2.32 -2.04 1.76
N LEU A 81 2.68 -3.21 1.23
CA LEU A 81 3.39 -4.23 2.00
C LEU A 81 4.84 -3.83 2.28
N ALA A 82 5.52 -3.18 1.35
CA ALA A 82 6.87 -2.65 1.56
C ALA A 82 6.91 -1.53 2.61
N ILE A 83 5.86 -0.70 2.66
CA ILE A 83 5.70 0.29 3.74
C ILE A 83 5.49 -0.41 5.09
N TYR A 84 4.62 -1.44 5.13
CA TYR A 84 4.30 -2.15 6.37
C TYR A 84 5.46 -3.01 6.89
N PHE A 85 6.20 -3.66 6.00
CA PHE A 85 7.35 -4.53 6.29
C PHE A 85 8.65 -3.91 5.74
N PRO A 86 9.22 -2.88 6.40
CA PRO A 86 10.36 -2.12 5.86
C PRO A 86 11.65 -2.94 5.72
N GLU A 87 11.74 -4.12 6.35
CA GLU A 87 12.90 -5.02 6.26
C GLU A 87 12.74 -6.11 5.19
N VAL A 88 11.67 -6.07 4.40
CA VAL A 88 11.36 -7.04 3.34
C VAL A 88 11.56 -6.39 1.97
N GLN A 89 12.07 -7.18 1.02
CA GLN A 89 12.26 -6.74 -0.36
C GLN A 89 11.08 -7.22 -1.19
N PHE A 90 10.31 -6.30 -1.74
CA PHE A 90 9.19 -6.53 -2.65
C PHE A 90 9.52 -6.07 -4.06
#